data_AF-A0A357G085-F1
#
_entry.id   AF-A0A357G085-F1
#
_cell.length_a   1.000
_cell.length_b   1.000
_cell.length_c   1.000
_cell.angle_alpha   90.00
_cell.angle_beta   90.00
_cell.angle_gamma   90.00
#
_symmetry.space_group_name_H-M   'P 1'
#
loop_
_entity.id
_entity.type
_entity.pdbx_description
1 polymer ?
#
loop_
_entity_poly.entity_id
_entity_poly.type
_entity_poly.pdbx_seq_one_letter_code
_entity_poly.pdbx_strand_id
1 'polypeptide(L)' 'MSKDYRSAVTGRYVKESYANSHPKSTVSEKRSTPNGGGGKGKGGKRK' A
#
# COMPACT_ATOMS: atom_id res chain seq x y z
N MET A 1 -12.07 8.49 3.65
CA MET A 1 -11.07 7.43 3.89
C MET A 1 -9.73 7.89 3.34
N SER A 2 -8.82 8.33 4.20
CA SER A 2 -7.46 8.68 3.79
C SER A 2 -6.71 7.40 3.42
N LYS A 3 -6.20 7.33 2.19
CA LYS A 3 -5.26 6.30 1.76
C LYS A 3 -3.86 6.85 1.97
N ASP A 4 -3.06 6.11 2.72
CA ASP A 4 -1.64 6.41 2.86
C ASP A 4 -0.89 5.66 1.77
N TYR A 5 0.18 6.26 1.27
CA TYR A 5 1.05 5.63 0.29
C TYR A 5 2.43 5.45 0.91
N ARG A 6 3.01 4.27 0.77
CA ARG A 6 4.30 3.92 1.36
C ARG A 6 5.23 3.35 0.31
N SER A 7 6.45 3.86 0.22
CA SER A 7 7.48 3.26 -0.63
C SER A 7 7.84 1.87 -0.11
N ALA A 8 7.67 0.85 -0.94
CA ALA A 8 8.10 -0.52 -0.63
C ALA A 8 9.62 -0.64 -0.54
N VAL A 9 10.35 0.27 -1.19
CA VAL A 9 11.82 0.24 -1.27
C VAL A 9 12.46 0.86 -0.03
N THR A 10 11.94 2.03 0.39
CA THR A 10 12.56 2.80 1.49
C THR A 10 11.72 2.77 2.78
N GLY A 11 10.49 2.27 2.72
CA GLY A 11 9.56 2.25 3.84
C GLY A 11 8.98 3.63 4.22
N ARG A 12 9.33 4.70 3.49
CA ARG A 12 8.85 6.07 3.75
C ARG A 12 7.45 6.30 3.20
N TYR A 13 6.66 7.12 3.91
CA TYR A 13 5.38 7.60 3.39
C TYR A 13 5.59 8.64 2.29
N VAL A 14 4.81 8.52 1.24
CA VAL A 14 4.90 9.32 0.02
C VAL A 14 3.54 9.91 -0.33
N LYS A 15 3.55 10.94 -1.16
CA LYS A 15 2.31 11.55 -1.67
C LYS A 15 1.68 10.69 -2.77
N GLU A 16 0.39 10.91 -3.02
CA GLU A 16 -0.35 10.22 -4.08
C GLU A 16 0.27 10.41 -5.46
N SER A 17 0.75 11.61 -5.79
CA SER A 17 1.43 11.88 -7.06
C SER A 17 2.67 11.00 -7.27
N TYR A 18 3.42 10.74 -6.19
CA TYR A 18 4.57 9.85 -6.22
C TYR A 18 4.13 8.39 -6.41
N ALA A 19 3.06 7.97 -5.73
CA ALA A 19 2.48 6.64 -5.87
C ALA A 19 1.99 6.37 -7.30
N ASN A 20 1.35 7.36 -7.93
CA ASN A 20 0.89 7.27 -9.32
C ASN A 20 2.05 7.20 -10.32
N SER A 21 3.16 7.88 -10.03
CA SER A 21 4.38 7.82 -10.85
C SER A 21 5.15 6.51 -10.65
N HIS A 22 5.06 5.92 -9.45
CA HIS A 22 5.80 4.71 -9.05
C HIS A 22 4.87 3.62 -8.50
N PRO A 23 3.90 3.12 -9.28
CA PRO A 23 2.91 2.16 -8.78
C PRO A 23 3.52 0.79 -8.47
N LYS A 24 4.68 0.47 -9.05
CA LYS A 24 5.38 -0.81 -8.84
C LYS A 24 6.12 -0.89 -7.50
N SER A 25 6.52 0.26 -6.95
CA SER A 25 7.33 0.36 -5.73
C SER A 25 6.63 1.14 -4.62
N THR A 26 5.33 1.41 -4.78
CA THR A 26 4.52 2.10 -3.79
C THR A 26 3.33 1.23 -3.38
N VAL A 27 3.17 1.04 -2.08
CA VAL A 27 2.06 0.34 -1.46
C VAL A 27 0.98 1.36 -1.09
N SER A 28 -0.27 1.09 -1.46
CA SER A 28 -1.42 1.86 -0.96
C SER A 28 -1.96 1.18 0.28
N GLU A 29 -1.76 1.81 1.42
CA GLU A 29 -2.29 1.37 2.71
C GLU A 29 -3.57 2.13 3.01
N LYS A 30 -4.69 1.42 3.02
CA LYS A 30 -5.91 1.97 3.59
C LYS A 30 -5.75 1.85 5.11
N ARG A 31 -5.76 2.97 5.84
CA ARG A 31 -5.87 2.93 7.31
C ARG A 31 -7.18 2.25 7.68
N SER A 32 -7.13 0.93 7.86
CA SER A 32 -8.24 0.18 8.42
C SER A 32 -8.31 0.63 9.87
N THR A 33 -9.45 1.19 10.23
CA THR A 33 -9.84 1.39 11.62
C THR A 33 -9.51 0.13 12.44
N PRO A 34 -9.10 0.24 13.72
CA PRO A 34 -8.68 -0.90 14.54
C PRO A 34 -9.77 -1.98 14.78
N ASN A 35 -10.96 -1.82 14.20
CA ASN A 35 -11.97 -2.87 14.08
C ASN A 35 -12.33 -3.05 12.59
N GLY A 36 -11.89 -4.16 11.98
CA GLY A 36 -12.36 -4.60 10.67
C GLY A 36 -11.25 -4.79 9.63
N GLY A 37 -11.03 -6.04 9.25
CA GLY A 37 -9.93 -6.51 8.41
C GLY A 37 -9.85 -5.90 7.00
N GLY A 38 -8.64 -5.93 6.44
CA GLY A 38 -8.39 -5.36 5.12
C GLY A 38 -7.02 -5.64 4.51
N GLY A 39 -6.37 -6.76 4.85
CA GLY A 39 -5.10 -7.19 4.23
C GLY A 39 -5.32 -8.29 3.20
N LYS A 40 -6.04 -8.01 2.11
CA LYS A 40 -6.20 -8.94 0.99
C LYS A 40 -4.90 -8.98 0.19
N GLY A 41 -3.90 -9.70 0.70
CA GLY A 41 -2.71 -10.10 -0.03
C GLY A 41 -3.08 -11.12 -1.12
N LYS A 42 -3.55 -10.64 -2.28
CA LYS A 42 -3.60 -11.48 -3.48
C LYS A 42 -2.21 -11.50 -4.10
N GLY A 43 -1.61 -12.68 -4.19
CA GLY A 43 -0.61 -12.99 -5.22
C GLY A 43 0.54 -13.88 -4.76
N GLY A 44 0.46 -15.18 -5.09
CA GLY A 44 1.63 -16.05 -5.09
C GLY A 44 1.31 -17.53 -5.12
N LYS A 45 0.80 -18.07 -6.25
CA LYS A 45 0.93 -19.50 -6.57
C LYS A 45 2.41 -19.87 -6.44
N ARG A 46 2.81 -20.73 -5.50
CA ARG A 46 4.09 -21.44 -5.58
C ARG A 46 3.98 -22.87 -5.02
N LYS A 47 4.01 -23.80 -5.99
CA LYS A 47 4.20 -25.27 -5.97
C LYS A 47 3.06 -26.12 -5.42
#